data_AF-A0AAP1RB49-F1
#
_entry.id   AF-A0AAP1RB49-F1
#
_cell.length_a   1.000
_cell.length_b   1.000
_cell.length_c   1.000
_cell.angle_alpha   90.00
_cell.angle_beta   90.00
_cell.angle_gamma   90.00
#
_symmetry.space_group_name_H-M   'P 1'
#
loop_
_entity.id
_entity.type
_entity.pdbx_description
1 polymer ?
#
loop_
_entity_poly.entity_id
_entity_poly.type
_entity_poly.pdbx_seq_one_letter_code
_entity_poly.pdbx_strand_id
1 'polypeptide(L)'
;MSITEQQLIDLEDEINEILQEDAARIHFSFHAAYERLNDERNKPPITLAELEDVFKSFISAHLQTVLDFAEGTTFTIKCNKSALHFPCAIVHEREFGKTWVIQNVITAMRKVGFKSKDSIILEVN
;
A
#
# COMPACT_ATOMS: atom_id res chain seq x y z
N MET A 1 0.30 -20.43 3.59
CA MET A 1 1.41 -19.96 4.46
C MET A 1 1.12 -18.52 4.82
N SER A 2 1.34 -18.14 6.08
CA SER A 2 1.28 -16.75 6.52
C SER A 2 2.52 -16.01 6.02
N ILE A 3 2.35 -14.72 5.72
CA ILE A 3 3.46 -13.85 5.35
C ILE A 3 4.28 -13.56 6.61
N THR A 4 5.60 -13.74 6.56
CA THR A 4 6.47 -13.43 7.70
C THR A 4 6.83 -11.96 7.75
N GLU A 5 7.29 -11.49 8.90
CA GLU A 5 7.81 -10.12 9.08
C GLU A 5 8.96 -9.82 8.10
N GLN A 6 9.94 -10.72 8.01
CA GLN A 6 11.06 -10.54 7.10
C GLN A 6 10.61 -10.41 5.64
N GLN A 7 9.63 -11.22 5.21
CA GLN A 7 9.09 -11.12 3.85
C GLN A 7 8.41 -9.78 3.56
N LEU A 8 7.81 -9.15 4.57
CA LEU A 8 7.22 -7.82 4.40
C LEU A 8 8.28 -6.72 4.36
N ILE A 9 9.33 -6.84 5.18
CA ILE A 9 10.48 -5.93 5.15
C ILE A 9 11.15 -6.01 3.78
N ASP A 10 11.44 -7.22 3.29
CA ASP A 10 12.06 -7.43 1.98
C ASP A 10 11.18 -6.84 0.86
N LEU A 11 9.86 -7.03 0.92
CA LEU A 11 8.92 -6.45 -0.05
C LEU A 11 8.89 -4.92 0.00
N GLU A 12 8.88 -4.32 1.20
CA GLU A 12 8.91 -2.86 1.38
C GLU A 12 10.21 -2.28 0.82
N ASP A 13 11.35 -2.91 1.09
CA ASP A 13 12.66 -2.50 0.58
C ASP A 13 12.73 -2.59 -0.95
N GLU A 14 12.27 -3.70 -1.55
CA GLU A 14 12.24 -3.89 -3.01
C GLU A 14 11.36 -2.84 -3.70
N ILE A 15 10.20 -2.52 -3.14
CA ILE A 15 9.32 -1.47 -3.67
C ILE A 15 9.96 -0.09 -3.51
N ASN A 16 10.58 0.17 -2.36
CA ASN A 16 11.19 1.46 -2.07
C ASN A 16 12.43 1.73 -2.92
N GLU A 17 13.15 0.70 -3.35
CA GLU A 17 14.24 0.82 -4.33
C GLU A 17 13.72 1.40 -5.66
N ILE A 18 12.54 0.95 -6.10
CA ILE A 18 11.87 1.47 -7.32
C ILE A 18 11.43 2.94 -7.12
N LEU A 19 10.83 3.25 -5.97
CA LEU A 19 10.24 4.57 -5.68
C LEU A 19 11.28 5.66 -5.35
N GLN A 20 12.53 5.28 -5.08
CA GLN A 20 13.58 6.18 -4.66
C GLN A 20 13.87 7.29 -5.70
N GLU A 21 13.78 6.98 -6.99
CA GLU A 21 14.03 7.96 -8.07
C GLU A 21 13.04 9.13 -8.03
N ASP A 22 11.79 8.86 -7.62
CA ASP A 22 10.70 9.83 -7.51
C ASP A 22 10.61 10.49 -6.12
N ALA A 23 11.56 10.21 -5.21
CA ALA A 23 11.49 10.59 -3.80
C ALA A 23 10.16 10.15 -3.15
N ALA A 24 9.72 8.93 -3.46
CA ALA A 24 8.56 8.31 -2.83
C ALA A 24 8.97 7.08 -2.02
N ARG A 25 8.12 6.68 -1.07
CA ARG A 25 8.25 5.43 -0.33
C ARG A 25 6.87 4.86 -0.01
N ILE A 26 6.78 3.55 0.10
CA ILE A 26 5.69 2.88 0.78
C ILE A 26 6.13 2.52 2.20
N HIS A 27 5.16 2.52 3.11
CA HIS A 27 5.37 2.02 4.46
C HIS A 27 4.17 1.21 4.93
N PHE A 28 4.37 -0.01 5.39
CA PHE A 28 3.34 -0.77 6.09
C PHE A 28 3.35 -0.42 7.57
N SER A 29 2.28 0.26 8.02
CA SER A 29 2.07 0.47 9.45
C SER A 29 2.00 -0.87 10.20
N PHE A 30 2.31 -0.84 11.49
CA PHE A 30 2.21 -2.02 12.35
C PHE A 30 0.82 -2.71 12.25
N HIS A 31 -0.24 -1.91 12.19
CA HIS A 31 -1.61 -2.41 12.04
C HIS A 31 -1.80 -3.16 10.72
N ALA A 32 -1.28 -2.63 9.60
CA ALA A 32 -1.33 -3.32 8.32
C ALA A 32 -0.49 -4.61 8.36
N ALA A 33 0.79 -4.48 8.68
CA ALA A 33 1.79 -5.53 8.56
C ALA A 33 1.48 -6.76 9.44
N TYR A 34 1.25 -6.54 10.74
CA TYR A 34 1.22 -7.63 11.72
C TYR A 34 -0.19 -8.07 12.09
N GLU A 35 -1.17 -7.15 12.10
CA GLU A 35 -2.52 -7.48 12.54
C GLU A 35 -3.45 -7.86 11.38
N ARG A 36 -3.24 -7.28 10.20
CA ARG A 36 -4.26 -7.27 9.14
C ARG A 36 -3.95 -8.13 7.93
N LEU A 37 -2.69 -8.23 7.51
CA LEU A 37 -2.32 -9.04 6.36
C LEU A 37 -2.58 -10.54 6.58
N ASN A 38 -2.25 -11.05 7.76
CA ASN A 38 -2.44 -12.45 8.13
C ASN A 38 -3.75 -12.73 8.88
N ASP A 39 -4.68 -11.77 8.94
CA ASP A 39 -5.95 -11.91 9.65
C ASP A 39 -6.82 -13.04 9.04
N GLU A 40 -7.43 -13.87 9.90
CA GLU A 40 -8.27 -15.02 9.49
C GLU A 40 -9.52 -14.62 8.69
N ARG A 41 -9.91 -13.34 8.73
CA ARG A 41 -10.99 -12.77 7.91
C ARG A 41 -10.63 -12.72 6.44
N ASN A 42 -9.35 -12.72 6.09
CA ASN A 42 -8.90 -12.77 4.71
C ASN A 42 -9.13 -14.17 4.13
N LYS A 43 -10.18 -14.29 3.29
CA LYS A 43 -10.58 -15.56 2.68
C LYS A 43 -10.69 -15.41 1.16
N PRO A 44 -9.76 -16.01 0.37
CA PRO A 44 -8.57 -16.77 0.83
C PRO A 44 -7.53 -15.89 1.55
N PRO A 45 -6.56 -16.47 2.28
CA PRO A 45 -5.45 -15.72 2.87
C PRO A 45 -4.76 -14.84 1.84
N ILE A 46 -4.24 -13.69 2.27
CA ILE A 46 -3.43 -12.82 1.40
C ILE A 46 -2.07 -13.48 1.22
N THR A 47 -1.59 -13.55 -0.01
CA THR A 47 -0.26 -14.06 -0.34
C THR A 47 0.72 -12.93 -0.60
N LEU A 48 2.02 -13.19 -0.38
CA LEU A 48 3.07 -12.21 -0.67
C LEU A 48 3.06 -11.78 -2.14
N ALA A 49 2.88 -12.74 -3.06
CA ALA A 49 2.78 -12.48 -4.49
C ALA A 49 1.61 -11.56 -4.86
N GLU A 50 0.47 -11.67 -4.18
CA GLU A 50 -0.65 -10.74 -4.39
C GLU A 50 -0.30 -9.33 -3.91
N LEU A 51 0.45 -9.16 -2.82
CA LEU A 51 0.89 -7.84 -2.38
C LEU A 51 1.84 -7.23 -3.40
N GLU A 52 2.83 -7.99 -3.84
CA GLU A 52 3.79 -7.58 -4.86
C GLU A 52 3.11 -7.13 -6.15
N ASP A 53 2.18 -7.95 -6.69
CA ASP A 53 1.40 -7.63 -7.88
C ASP A 53 0.58 -6.35 -7.70
N VAL A 54 -0.08 -6.18 -6.55
CA VAL A 54 -0.90 -5.01 -6.26
C VAL A 54 -0.06 -3.74 -6.23
N PHE A 55 1.05 -3.73 -5.49
CA PHE A 55 1.86 -2.53 -5.34
C PHE A 55 2.62 -2.19 -6.60
N LYS A 56 3.14 -3.17 -7.34
CA LYS A 56 3.74 -2.92 -8.67
C LYS A 56 2.70 -2.34 -9.64
N SER A 57 1.49 -2.88 -9.65
CA SER A 57 0.39 -2.34 -10.49
C SER A 57 -0.02 -0.94 -10.08
N PHE A 58 -0.08 -0.66 -8.77
CA PHE A 58 -0.38 0.65 -8.22
C PHE A 58 0.66 1.69 -8.63
N ILE A 59 1.94 1.37 -8.46
CA ILE A 59 3.05 2.25 -8.81
C ILE A 59 3.01 2.56 -10.30
N SER A 60 2.87 1.54 -11.14
CA SER A 60 2.82 1.71 -12.59
C SER A 60 1.64 2.57 -13.06
N ALA A 61 0.51 2.54 -12.37
CA ALA A 61 -0.71 3.22 -12.81
C ALA A 61 -0.93 4.59 -12.16
N HIS A 62 -0.51 4.78 -10.90
CA HIS A 62 -0.98 5.88 -10.07
C HIS A 62 0.14 6.67 -9.36
N LEU A 63 1.42 6.29 -9.51
CA LEU A 63 2.51 6.96 -8.80
C LEU A 63 2.49 8.48 -8.99
N GLN A 64 2.43 8.94 -10.25
CA GLN A 64 2.42 10.37 -10.55
C GLN A 64 1.24 11.11 -9.90
N THR A 65 0.06 10.50 -9.85
CA THR A 65 -1.10 11.07 -9.16
C THR A 65 -0.87 11.22 -7.66
N VAL A 66 -0.19 10.24 -7.06
CA VAL A 66 0.04 10.19 -5.62
C VAL A 66 1.13 11.17 -5.19
N LEU A 67 2.12 11.43 -6.04
CA LEU A 67 3.15 12.46 -5.81
C LEU A 67 2.55 13.88 -5.69
N ASP A 68 1.41 14.13 -6.33
CA ASP A 68 0.72 15.42 -6.29
C ASP A 68 -0.22 15.59 -5.07
N PHE A 69 -0.39 14.54 -4.26
CA PHE A 69 -1.29 14.61 -3.10
C PHE A 69 -0.71 15.44 -1.97
N ALA A 70 -1.58 16.20 -1.30
CA ALA A 70 -1.20 16.98 -0.13
C ALA A 70 -1.02 16.09 1.12
N GLU A 71 -0.29 16.60 2.10
CA GLU A 71 -0.13 15.94 3.41
C GLU A 71 -1.48 15.56 4.03
N GLY A 72 -1.56 14.34 4.55
CA GLY A 72 -2.77 13.84 5.21
C GLY A 72 -3.89 13.44 4.25
N THR A 73 -3.67 13.51 2.93
CA THR A 73 -4.63 12.97 1.95
C THR A 73 -4.80 11.47 2.18
N THR A 74 -6.04 11.02 2.36
CA THR A 74 -6.36 9.60 2.48
C THR A 74 -6.93 9.06 1.18
N PHE A 75 -6.57 7.83 0.86
CA PHE A 75 -7.02 7.15 -0.35
C PHE A 75 -7.02 5.65 -0.11
N THR A 76 -7.80 4.91 -0.89
CA THR A 76 -7.78 3.44 -0.85
C THR A 76 -7.24 2.90 -2.17
N ILE A 77 -6.19 2.08 -2.10
CA ILE A 77 -5.79 1.21 -3.21
C ILE A 77 -6.75 0.03 -3.23
N LYS A 78 -7.39 -0.21 -4.37
CA LYS A 78 -8.38 -1.27 -4.55
C LYS A 78 -7.98 -2.20 -5.68
N CYS A 79 -7.65 -3.44 -5.33
CA CYS A 79 -7.39 -4.49 -6.32
C CYS A 79 -8.68 -5.21 -6.68
N ASN A 80 -9.13 -5.05 -7.93
CA ASN A 80 -10.40 -5.56 -8.40
C ASN A 80 -10.40 -7.10 -8.57
N LYS A 81 -9.27 -7.70 -8.96
CA LYS A 81 -9.07 -9.15 -9.19
C LYS A 81 -9.07 -9.94 -7.89
N SER A 82 -8.34 -9.48 -6.89
CA SER A 82 -8.16 -10.19 -5.62
C SER A 82 -9.11 -9.73 -4.51
N ALA A 83 -9.89 -8.67 -4.77
CA ALA A 83 -10.73 -7.98 -3.79
C ALA A 83 -9.96 -7.52 -2.54
N LEU A 84 -8.69 -7.15 -2.73
CA LEU A 84 -7.84 -6.56 -1.70
C LEU A 84 -8.02 -5.04 -1.66
N HIS A 85 -8.03 -4.50 -0.45
CA HIS A 85 -8.19 -3.07 -0.20
C HIS A 85 -7.15 -2.60 0.81
N PHE A 86 -6.48 -1.51 0.47
CA PHE A 86 -5.44 -0.90 1.28
C PHE A 86 -5.75 0.59 1.47
N PRO A 87 -6.48 0.95 2.53
CA PRO A 87 -6.56 2.33 2.98
C PRO A 87 -5.18 2.85 3.37
N CYS A 88 -4.84 4.00 2.81
CA CYS A 88 -3.56 4.66 2.90
C CYS A 88 -3.75 6.14 3.29
N ALA A 89 -2.67 6.73 3.82
CA ALA A 89 -2.56 8.17 3.99
C ALA A 89 -1.20 8.65 3.48
N ILE A 90 -1.17 9.87 2.96
CA ILE A 90 0.05 10.56 2.56
C ILE A 90 0.71 11.18 3.77
N VAL A 91 2.00 10.89 3.92
CA VAL A 91 2.90 11.52 4.87
C VAL A 91 4.08 12.09 4.11
N HIS A 92 4.45 13.33 4.40
CA HIS A 92 5.59 14.01 3.82
C HIS A 92 6.70 14.08 4.85
N GLU A 93 7.84 13.51 4.51
CA GLU A 93 9.05 13.62 5.32
C GLU A 93 10.09 14.46 4.60
N ARG A 94 10.87 15.24 5.35
CA ARG A 94 11.96 16.03 4.78
C ARG A 94 13.28 15.37 5.13
N GLU A 95 13.96 14.84 4.12
CA GLU A 95 15.30 14.27 4.27
C GLU A 95 16.25 14.88 3.24
N PHE A 96 17.44 15.27 3.69
CA PHE A 96 18.49 15.83 2.82
C PHE A 96 18.02 16.99 1.91
N GLY A 97 17.04 17.78 2.37
CA GLY A 97 16.49 18.91 1.61
C GLY A 97 15.48 18.53 0.53
N LYS A 98 15.11 17.24 0.42
CA LYS A 98 14.02 16.76 -0.44
C LYS A 98 12.79 16.41 0.41
N THR A 99 11.62 16.66 -0.14
CA THR A 99 10.36 16.17 0.43
C THR A 99 10.10 14.78 -0.15
N TRP A 100 9.97 13.80 0.73
CA TRP A 100 9.61 12.44 0.38
C TRP A 100 8.11 12.25 0.54
N VAL A 101 7.45 11.68 -0.47
CA VAL A 101 6.02 11.36 -0.43
C VAL A 101 5.87 9.91 0.01
N ILE A 102 5.38 9.69 1.22
CA ILE A 102 5.22 8.37 1.82
C ILE A 102 3.77 7.92 1.73
N GLN A 103 3.52 6.81 1.06
CA GLN A 103 2.24 6.12 1.04
C GLN A 103 2.16 5.19 2.26
N ASN A 104 1.68 5.70 3.38
CA ASN A 104 1.54 4.92 4.60
C ASN A 104 0.30 4.01 4.51
N VAL A 105 0.49 2.70 4.42
CA VAL A 105 -0.57 1.69 4.40
C VAL A 105 -1.06 1.47 5.83
N ILE A 106 -2.27 1.95 6.10
CA ILE A 106 -2.86 1.93 7.45
C ILE A 106 -3.44 0.55 7.76
N THR A 107 -4.04 -0.10 6.77
CA THR A 107 -4.68 -1.40 6.95
C THR A 107 -4.69 -2.17 5.64
N ALA A 108 -4.90 -3.48 5.73
CA ALA A 108 -5.04 -4.37 4.59
C ALA A 108 -6.20 -5.32 4.84
N MET A 109 -6.97 -5.65 3.81
CA MET A 109 -7.99 -6.69 3.94
C MET A 109 -8.49 -7.20 2.60
N ARG A 110 -8.94 -8.44 2.59
CA ARG A 110 -9.71 -9.02 1.50
C ARG A 110 -11.21 -8.93 1.79
N LYS A 111 -11.96 -8.21 0.96
CA LYS A 111 -13.42 -8.12 1.11
C LYS A 111 -14.12 -7.76 -0.20
N VAL A 112 -14.97 -8.67 -0.69
CA VAL A 112 -15.84 -8.38 -1.85
C VAL A 112 -16.85 -7.31 -1.50
N GLY A 113 -17.05 -6.34 -2.39
CA GLY A 113 -18.00 -5.24 -2.20
C GLY A 113 -17.64 -4.29 -1.05
N PHE A 114 -16.35 -4.18 -0.70
CA PHE A 114 -15.92 -3.18 0.27
C PHE A 114 -16.32 -1.78 -0.19
N LYS A 115 -16.87 -1.01 0.76
CA LYS A 115 -17.13 0.41 0.60
C LYS A 115 -16.06 1.17 1.35
N SER A 116 -15.15 1.79 0.61
CA SER A 116 -14.18 2.69 1.23
C SER A 116 -14.89 3.89 1.83
N LYS A 117 -14.28 4.43 2.90
CA LYS A 117 -14.68 5.69 3.53
C LYS A 117 -13.99 6.86 2.83
N ASP A 118 -12.90 6.59 2.14
CA ASP A 118 -12.12 7.58 1.42
C ASP A 118 -12.88 8.03 0.17
N SER A 119 -12.80 9.31 -0.14
CA SER A 119 -13.32 9.87 -1.39
C SER A 119 -12.49 9.49 -2.60
N ILE A 120 -11.19 9.20 -2.38
CA ILE A 120 -10.23 8.83 -3.42
C ILE A 120 -10.04 7.31 -3.41
N ILE A 121 -10.34 6.69 -4.55
CA ILE A 121 -10.14 5.26 -4.78
C ILE A 121 -9.24 5.09 -5.99
N LEU A 122 -8.10 4.44 -5.80
CA LEU A 122 -7.13 4.15 -6.85
C LEU A 122 -7.24 2.67 -7.18
N GLU A 123 -7.89 2.37 -8.31
CA GLU A 123 -8.16 1.00 -8.72
C GLU A 123 -6.96 0.39 -9.45
N VAL A 124 -6.65 -0.86 -9.11
CA VAL A 124 -5.63 -1.69 -9.74
C VAL A 124 -6.21 -3.06 -10.04
N ASN A 125 -5.55 -3.79 -10.94
CA ASN A 125 -6.08 -5.03 -11.49
C ASN A 125 -6.01 -6.16 -10.50
#